data_AF-A0A2A6FJN8-F1
#
_entry.id   AF-A0A2A6FJN8-F1
#
_cell.length_a   1.000
_cell.length_b   1.000
_cell.length_c   1.000
_cell.angle_alpha   90.00
_cell.angle_beta   90.00
_cell.angle_gamma   90.00
#
_symmetry.space_group_name_H-M   'P 1'
#
loop_
_entity.id
_entity.type
_entity.pdbx_description
1 polymer ?
#
loop_
_entity_poly.entity_id
_entity_poly.type
_entity_poly.pdbx_seq_one_letter_code
_entity_poly.pdbx_strand_id
1 'polypeptide(L)'
;MPTFIIEREIPGADKLSPAELKDISAKSNAVVAGLGAPYKWVTSYVAGDKIYCVHEAESADVVERHAREGGFPANKVTEIAAFIGPATAS
;
A
#
# COMPACT_ATOMS: atom_id res chain seq x y z
N MET A 1 -7.64 -13.46 -4.17
CA MET A 1 -7.40 -12.53 -3.05
C MET A 1 -7.73 -11.14 -3.56
N PRO A 2 -8.70 -10.42 -2.97
CA PRO A 2 -9.06 -9.06 -3.39
C PRO A 2 -7.84 -8.13 -3.45
N THR A 3 -7.88 -7.15 -4.35
CA THR A 3 -6.84 -6.11 -4.44
C THR A 3 -7.39 -4.80 -3.90
N PHE A 4 -6.60 -4.10 -3.10
CA PHE A 4 -6.93 -2.84 -2.48
C PHE A 4 -5.98 -1.76 -2.95
N ILE A 5 -6.52 -0.56 -3.20
CA ILE A 5 -5.75 0.68 -3.31
C ILE A 5 -5.82 1.41 -1.97
N ILE A 6 -4.67 1.82 -1.46
CA ILE A 6 -4.53 2.51 -0.18
C ILE A 6 -3.98 3.91 -0.45
N GLU A 7 -4.69 4.92 0.04
CA GLU A 7 -4.23 6.30 0.04
C GLU A 7 -3.61 6.62 1.41
N ARG A 8 -2.36 7.10 1.39
CA ARG A 8 -1.60 7.47 2.59
C ARG A 8 -1.18 8.92 2.49
N GLU A 9 -1.67 9.76 3.39
CA GLU A 9 -1.25 11.16 3.50
C GLU A 9 0.04 11.25 4.30
N ILE A 10 1.11 11.68 3.63
CA ILE A 10 2.44 11.82 4.20
C ILE A 10 2.98 13.16 3.68
N PRO A 11 2.89 14.25 4.46
CA PRO A 11 3.38 15.55 4.05
C PRO A 11 4.85 15.48 3.61
N GLY A 12 5.15 15.97 2.41
CA GLY A 12 6.48 15.91 1.81
C GLY A 12 6.90 14.52 1.31
N ALA A 13 5.97 13.60 1.04
CA ALA A 13 6.29 12.27 0.53
C ALA A 13 7.15 12.31 -0.75
N ASP A 14 6.90 13.27 -1.64
CA ASP A 14 7.67 13.53 -2.86
C ASP A 14 9.14 13.94 -2.61
N LYS A 15 9.46 14.40 -1.41
CA LYS A 15 10.81 14.80 -0.98
C LYS A 15 11.55 13.71 -0.23
N LEU A 16 10.91 12.57 0.02
CA LEU A 16 11.57 11.44 0.68
C LEU A 16 12.77 10.99 -0.15
N SER A 17 13.92 10.91 0.52
CA SER A 17 15.15 10.42 -0.07
C SER A 17 15.04 8.92 -0.41
N PRO A 18 15.91 8.41 -1.31
CA PRO A 18 15.98 6.98 -1.59
C PRO A 18 16.22 6.12 -0.33
N ALA A 19 16.92 6.64 0.67
CA ALA A 19 17.16 5.95 1.93
C ALA A 19 15.87 5.84 2.77
N GLU A 20 15.11 6.93 2.89
CA GLU A 20 13.83 6.92 3.60
C GLU A 20 12.80 6.00 2.91
N LEU A 21 12.74 6.02 1.57
CA LEU A 21 11.88 5.10 0.80
C LEU A 21 12.27 3.63 1.00
N LYS A 22 13.58 3.34 1.08
CA LYS A 22 14.07 2.00 1.39
C LYS A 22 13.67 1.58 2.81
N ASP A 23 13.78 2.46 3.79
CA ASP A 23 13.42 2.17 5.18
C ASP A 23 11.91 1.91 5.34
N ILE A 24 11.07 2.70 4.67
CA ILE A 24 9.62 2.46 4.58
C ILE A 24 9.34 1.08 3.97
N SER A 25 10.02 0.75 2.87
CA SER A 25 9.87 -0.54 2.20
C SER A 25 10.28 -1.71 3.09
N ALA A 26 11.42 -1.59 3.79
CA ALA A 26 11.91 -2.60 4.71
C ALA A 26 10.94 -2.82 5.89
N LYS A 27 10.40 -1.73 6.45
CA LYS A 27 9.41 -1.79 7.52
C LYS A 27 8.12 -2.47 7.05
N SER A 28 7.62 -2.13 5.87
CA SER A 28 6.45 -2.78 5.25
C SER A 28 6.68 -4.29 5.11
N ASN A 29 7.79 -4.71 4.52
CA ASN A 29 8.14 -6.12 4.35
C ASN A 29 8.21 -6.89 5.68
N ALA A 30 8.77 -6.27 6.73
CA ALA A 30 8.82 -6.88 8.06
C ALA A 30 7.42 -7.11 8.65
N VAL A 31 6.49 -6.18 8.46
CA VAL A 31 5.09 -6.33 8.92
C VAL A 31 4.36 -7.38 8.10
N VAL A 32 4.53 -7.40 6.77
CA VAL A 32 3.96 -8.46 5.92
C VAL A 32 4.41 -9.84 6.37
N ALA A 33 5.71 -10.02 6.66
CA ALA A 33 6.26 -11.28 7.14
C ALA A 33 5.71 -11.70 8.52
N GLY A 34 5.38 -10.72 9.38
CA GLY A 34 4.84 -10.94 10.72
C GLY A 34 3.31 -11.05 10.79
N LEU A 35 2.60 -10.73 9.71
CA LEU A 35 1.14 -10.55 9.74
C LEU A 35 0.37 -11.85 10.02
N GLY A 36 0.95 -13.00 9.72
CA GLY A 36 0.32 -14.32 9.91
C GLY A 36 -0.96 -14.53 9.08
N ALA A 37 -1.18 -13.74 8.02
CA ALA A 37 -2.33 -13.84 7.13
C ALA A 37 -1.90 -13.71 5.66
N PRO A 38 -2.69 -14.24 4.71
CA PRO A 38 -2.45 -14.04 3.28
C PRO A 38 -2.42 -12.55 2.94
N TYR A 39 -1.23 -12.07 2.58
CA TYR A 39 -1.00 -10.66 2.28
C TYR A 39 0.13 -10.52 1.27
N LYS A 40 -0.08 -9.68 0.28
CA LYS A 40 0.94 -9.36 -0.71
C LYS A 40 0.93 -7.86 -0.98
N TRP A 41 2.06 -7.23 -0.71
CA TRP A 41 2.31 -5.88 -1.20
C TRP A 41 2.72 -5.96 -2.67
N VAL A 42 1.96 -5.31 -3.57
CA VAL A 42 2.19 -5.37 -5.02
C VAL A 42 3.14 -4.25 -5.44
N THR A 43 2.78 -3.01 -5.11
CA THR A 43 3.58 -1.83 -5.46
C THR A 43 3.14 -0.61 -4.65
N SER A 44 3.97 0.43 -4.64
CA SER A 44 3.63 1.75 -4.11
C SER A 44 4.15 2.86 -5.02
N TYR A 45 3.35 3.91 -5.14
CA TYR A 45 3.64 5.10 -5.91
C TYR A 45 3.67 6.30 -4.97
N VAL A 46 4.78 7.03 -4.99
CA VAL A 46 4.88 8.34 -4.33
C VAL A 46 4.39 9.39 -5.33
N ALA A 47 3.41 10.20 -4.94
CA ALA A 47 2.81 11.21 -5.80
C ALA A 47 2.39 12.44 -4.98
N GLY A 48 3.19 13.51 -5.05
CA GLY A 48 3.02 14.70 -4.22
C GLY A 48 3.14 14.37 -2.73
N ASP A 49 2.22 14.88 -1.92
CA ASP A 49 2.16 14.63 -0.46
C ASP A 49 1.49 13.29 -0.09
N LYS A 50 1.40 12.34 -1.03
CA LYS A 50 0.73 11.06 -0.82
C LYS A 50 1.55 9.89 -1.32
N ILE A 51 1.32 8.74 -0.69
CA ILE A 51 1.72 7.44 -1.20
C ILE A 51 0.47 6.62 -1.51
N TYR A 52 0.40 6.09 -2.73
CA TYR A 52 -0.64 5.17 -3.18
C TYR A 52 -0.07 3.77 -3.20
N CYS A 53 -0.61 2.86 -2.40
CA CYS A 53 -0.16 1.48 -2.36
C CYS A 53 -1.21 0.55 -2.97
N VAL A 54 -0.76 -0.48 -3.69
CA VAL A 54 -1.59 -1.57 -4.19
C VAL A 54 -1.21 -2.83 -3.44
N HIS A 55 -2.18 -3.44 -2.77
CA HIS A 55 -1.98 -4.63 -1.94
C HIS A 55 -3.06 -5.66 -2.23
N GLU A 56 -2.72 -6.93 -2.16
CA GLU A 56 -3.69 -8.03 -2.17
C GLU A 56 -3.83 -8.56 -0.73
N ALA A 57 -5.06 -8.72 -0.25
CA ALA A 57 -5.36 -9.21 1.10
C ALA A 57 -6.75 -9.86 1.15
N GLU A 58 -7.09 -10.57 2.21
CA GLU A 58 -8.41 -11.20 2.37
C GLU A 58 -9.54 -10.20 2.64
N SER A 59 -9.24 -9.06 3.25
CA SER A 59 -10.20 -7.98 3.52
C SER A 59 -9.50 -6.63 3.74
N ALA A 60 -10.27 -5.54 3.73
CA ALA A 60 -9.78 -4.21 4.07
C ALA A 60 -9.22 -4.17 5.51
N ASP A 61 -9.83 -4.89 6.46
CA ASP A 61 -9.37 -4.96 7.85
C ASP A 61 -7.94 -5.51 7.97
N VAL A 62 -7.55 -6.45 7.11
CA VAL A 62 -6.18 -7.00 7.08
C VAL A 62 -5.19 -5.94 6.58
N VAL A 63 -5.59 -5.12 5.60
CA VAL A 63 -4.79 -3.98 5.10
C VAL A 63 -4.63 -2.89 6.16
N GLU A 64 -5.70 -2.58 6.88
CA GLU A 64 -5.67 -1.63 8.00
C GLU A 64 -4.83 -2.14 9.16
N ARG A 65 -4.90 -3.45 9.47
CA ARG A 65 -4.01 -4.08 10.45
C ARG A 65 -2.54 -3.94 10.06
N HIS A 66 -2.19 -4.25 8.82
CA HIS A 66 -0.83 -4.04 8.31
C HIS A 66 -0.38 -2.58 8.48
N ALA A 67 -1.24 -1.61 8.14
CA ALA A 67 -0.90 -0.19 8.31
C ALA A 67 -0.65 0.17 9.79
N ARG A 68 -1.54 -0.29 10.68
CA ARG A 68 -1.43 -0.06 12.13
C ARG A 68 -0.16 -0.67 12.73
N GLU A 69 0.18 -1.91 12.39
CA GLU A 69 1.40 -2.58 12.86
C GLU A 69 2.68 -1.98 12.25
N GLY A 70 2.57 -1.46 11.03
CA GLY A 70 3.64 -0.74 10.33
C GLY A 70 3.89 0.68 10.83
N GLY A 71 2.93 1.27 11.55
CA GLY A 71 2.94 2.70 11.90
C GLY A 71 2.71 3.61 10.68
N PHE A 72 2.06 3.09 9.63
CA PHE A 72 1.76 3.83 8.41
C PHE A 72 0.34 4.38 8.47
N PRO A 73 0.09 5.60 7.95
CA PRO A 73 -1.27 6.07 7.75
C PRO A 73 -1.96 5.21 6.66
N ALA A 74 -3.24 4.91 6.84
CA ALA A 74 -4.11 4.31 5.83
C ALA A 74 -5.41 5.11 5.79
N ASN A 75 -5.30 6.36 5.33
CA ASN A 75 -6.40 7.33 5.36
C ASN A 75 -7.63 6.81 4.60
N LYS A 76 -7.40 6.02 3.55
CA LYS A 76 -8.46 5.35 2.81
C LYS A 76 -7.97 4.01 2.27
N VAL A 77 -8.77 2.96 2.46
CA VAL A 77 -8.57 1.63 1.88
C VAL A 77 -9.79 1.34 1.02
N THR A 78 -9.59 1.09 -0.27
CA THR A 78 -10.69 0.83 -1.22
C THR A 78 -10.40 -0.42 -2.02
N GLU A 79 -11.36 -1.34 -2.09
CA GLU A 79 -11.25 -2.51 -2.96
C GLU A 79 -11.29 -2.06 -4.44
N ILE A 80 -10.36 -2.57 -5.24
CA ILE A 80 -10.31 -2.33 -6.67
C ILE A 80 -11.32 -3.26 -7.35
N ALA A 81 -12.43 -2.70 -7.81
CA ALA A 81 -13.49 -3.46 -8.48
C ALA A 81 -13.12 -3.92 -9.90
N ALA A 82 -12.26 -3.16 -10.60
CA ALA A 82 -11.83 -3.47 -11.96
C ALA A 82 -10.51 -2.76 -12.30
N PHE A 83 -9.76 -3.34 -13.24
CA PHE A 83 -8.62 -2.70 -13.88
C PHE A 83 -8.99 -2.34 -15.32
N ILE A 84 -8.68 -1.11 -15.73
CA ILE A 84 -8.81 -0.66 -17.12
C ILE A 84 -7.47 -0.09 -17.60
N GLY A 85 -7.17 -0.27 -18.88
CA GLY A 85 -5.97 0.24 -19.50
C GLY A 85 -5.95 -0.08 -21.00
N PRO A 86 -4.82 0.16 -21.70
CA PRO A 86 -4.72 -0.15 -23.13
C PRO A 86 -5.09 -1.60 -23.47
N ALA A 87 -4.84 -2.55 -22.57
CA ALA A 87 -5.16 -3.96 -22.75
C ALA A 87 -6.66 -4.30 -22.66
N THR A 88 -7.49 -3.42 -22.10
CA THR A 88 -8.94 -3.61 -21.97
C THR A 88 -9.74 -2.79 -23.01
N ALA A 89 -9.05 -2.22 -24.00
CA ALA A 89 -9.66 -1.32 -24.99
C ALA A 89 -10.28 -2.07 -26.19
N SER A 90 -10.12 -3.38 -26.28
CA SER A 90 -10.65 -4.25 -27.35
C SER A 90 -11.74 -5.18 -26.85
#